data_AF-A0A933DJU1-F1
#
_entry.id   AF-A0A933DJU1-F1
#
_cell.length_a   1.000
_cell.length_b   1.000
_cell.length_c   1.000
_cell.angle_alpha   90.00
_cell.angle_beta   90.00
_cell.angle_gamma   90.00
#
_symmetry.space_group_name_H-M   'P 1'
#
loop_
_entity.id
_entity.type
_entity.pdbx_description
1 polymer ?
#
loop_
_entity_poly.entity_id
_entity_poly.type
_entity_poly.pdbx_seq_one_letter_code
_entity_poly.pdbx_strand_id
1 'polypeptide(L)'
;MNWITTNIRFPEDLYMTLKAEAARRRVSLAAVIRQRLTDKKKRSPAEVARMMRSVRKLADQNARESGVGSLSDALIQMRYEQ
;
A
#
# COMPACT_ATOMS: atom_id res chain seq x y z
N MET A 1 -1.35 -9.42 17.10
CA MET A 1 -0.55 -9.24 15.86
C MET A 1 -0.65 -10.54 15.07
N ASN A 2 -1.43 -10.56 13.99
CA ASN A 2 -1.66 -11.78 13.21
C ASN A 2 -0.46 -12.02 12.29
N TRP A 3 0.44 -12.90 12.69
CA TRP A 3 1.57 -13.31 11.85
C TRP A 3 1.09 -14.42 10.92
N ILE A 4 1.31 -14.25 9.63
CA ILE A 4 1.04 -15.28 8.61
C ILE A 4 2.38 -15.90 8.27
N THR A 5 2.54 -17.20 8.49
CA THR A 5 3.66 -17.96 7.94
C THR A 5 3.33 -18.43 6.54
N THR A 6 4.28 -18.21 5.64
CA THR A 6 4.21 -18.72 4.27
C THR A 6 5.43 -19.58 4.02
N ASN A 7 5.20 -20.82 3.58
CA ASN A 7 6.27 -21.69 3.12
C ASN A 7 6.65 -21.29 1.69
N ILE A 8 7.87 -20.81 1.50
CA ILE A 8 8.39 -20.38 0.20
C ILE A 8 9.54 -21.31 -0.18
N ARG A 9 9.50 -21.86 -1.39
CA ARG A 9 10.58 -22.69 -1.94
C ARG A 9 11.44 -21.85 -2.87
N PHE A 10 12.76 -21.95 -2.71
CA PHE A 10 13.72 -21.27 -3.55
C PHE A 10 14.60 -22.27 -4.31
N PRO A 11 15.04 -21.93 -5.53
CA PRO A 11 16.18 -22.56 -6.16
C PRO A 11 17.42 -22.53 -5.23
N GLU A 12 18.26 -23.56 -5.32
CA GLU A 12 19.37 -23.77 -4.40
C GLU A 12 20.39 -22.63 -4.44
N ASP A 13 20.79 -22.21 -5.63
CA ASP A 13 21.70 -21.09 -5.89
C ASP A 13 21.20 -19.79 -5.25
N LEU A 14 19.92 -19.48 -5.40
CA LEU A 14 19.30 -18.30 -4.81
C LEU A 14 19.26 -18.40 -3.29
N TYR A 15 18.94 -19.58 -2.75
CA TYR A 15 18.91 -19.82 -1.31
C TYR A 15 20.29 -19.64 -0.67
N MET A 16 21.34 -20.16 -1.32
CA MET A 16 22.72 -20.01 -0.86
C MET A 16 23.17 -18.55 -0.88
N THR A 17 22.81 -17.81 -1.94
CA THR A 17 23.08 -16.37 -2.03
C THR A 17 22.42 -15.59 -0.90
N LEU A 18 21.16 -15.88 -0.60
CA LEU A 18 20.42 -15.24 0.49
C LEU A 18 21.00 -15.58 1.88
N LYS A 19 21.48 -16.81 2.07
CA LYS A 19 22.18 -17.20 3.30
C LYS A 19 23.51 -16.46 3.49
N ALA A 20 24.31 -16.36 2.43
CA ALA A 20 25.56 -15.61 2.46
C ALA A 20 25.31 -14.13 2.80
N GLU A 21 24.26 -13.54 2.23
CA GLU A 21 23.85 -12.17 2.53
C GLU A 21 23.39 -11.99 3.99
N ALA A 22 22.56 -12.92 4.49
CA ALA A 22 22.10 -12.92 5.88
C ALA A 22 23.29 -13.01 6.86
N ALA A 23 24.26 -13.90 6.58
CA ALA A 23 25.47 -14.05 7.38
C ALA A 23 26.33 -12.77 7.37
N ARG A 24 26.56 -12.18 6.18
CA ARG A 24 27.31 -10.92 6.04
C ARG A 24 26.68 -9.76 6.81
N ARG A 25 25.34 -9.68 6.78
CA ARG A 25 24.58 -8.62 7.47
C ARG A 25 24.31 -8.94 8.95
N ARG A 26 24.69 -10.13 9.45
CA ARG A 26 24.42 -10.61 10.81
C ARG A 26 22.93 -10.57 11.19
N VAL A 27 22.05 -10.90 10.25
CA VAL A 27 20.59 -10.96 10.45
C VAL A 27 20.03 -12.31 10.01
N SER A 28 18.80 -12.63 10.39
CA SER A 28 18.16 -13.87 9.95
C SER A 28 17.77 -13.82 8.48
N LEU A 29 17.75 -14.99 7.82
CA LEU A 29 17.27 -15.13 6.44
C LEU A 29 15.86 -14.54 6.26
N ALA A 30 14.97 -14.78 7.24
CA ALA A 30 13.62 -14.24 7.24
C ALA A 30 13.60 -12.70 7.32
N ALA A 31 14.58 -12.06 7.98
CA ALA A 31 14.71 -10.61 7.99
C ALA A 31 15.13 -10.07 6.61
N VAL A 32 16.09 -10.73 5.94
CA VAL A 32 16.50 -10.36 4.57
C VAL A 32 15.33 -10.48 3.59
N ILE A 33 14.60 -11.59 3.64
CA ILE A 33 13.43 -11.81 2.77
C ILE A 33 12.36 -10.74 3.02
N ARG A 34 12.02 -10.48 4.29
CA ARG A 34 11.04 -9.44 4.63
C ARG A 34 11.48 -8.07 4.17
N GLN A 35 12.75 -7.71 4.35
CA GLN A 35 13.27 -6.42 3.89
C GLN A 35 13.06 -6.25 2.38
N ARG A 36 13.42 -7.26 1.57
CA ARG A 36 13.21 -7.23 0.12
C ARG A 36 11.73 -7.11 -0.28
N LEU A 37 10.83 -7.76 0.45
CA LEU A 37 9.38 -7.67 0.21
C LEU A 37 8.78 -6.34 0.71
N THR A 38 9.39 -5.72 1.71
CA THR A 38 8.88 -4.53 2.42
C THR A 38 9.54 -3.23 1.93
N ASP A 39 10.57 -3.29 1.10
CA ASP A 39 11.25 -2.13 0.48
C ASP A 39 10.36 -1.32 -0.50
N LYS A 40 9.04 -1.31 -0.29
CA LYS A 40 8.19 -0.22 -0.74
C LYS A 40 8.70 1.05 -0.04
N LYS A 41 9.36 1.93 -0.81
CA LYS A 41 9.72 3.28 -0.35
C LYS A 41 8.54 3.87 0.40
N LYS A 42 8.72 4.13 1.70
CA LYS A 42 7.77 4.95 2.44
C LYS A 42 7.74 6.30 1.72
N ARG A 43 6.59 6.69 1.17
CA ARG A 43 6.43 7.99 0.55
C ARG A 43 6.79 9.06 1.57
N SER A 44 7.57 10.04 1.17
CA SER A 44 7.91 11.17 2.02
C SER A 44 6.63 11.91 2.44
N PRO A 45 6.63 12.59 3.60
CA PRO A 45 5.51 13.41 4.02
C PRO A 45 5.09 14.44 2.95
N ALA A 46 6.06 14.95 2.18
CA ALA A 46 5.82 15.88 1.08
C ALA A 46 5.05 15.24 -0.09
N GLU A 47 5.40 14.00 -0.47
CA GLU A 47 4.68 13.24 -1.51
C GLU A 47 3.25 12.90 -1.07
N VAL A 48 3.07 12.51 0.20
CA VAL A 48 1.73 12.26 0.76
C VAL A 48 0.91 13.54 0.76
N ALA A 49 1.47 14.67 1.20
CA ALA A 49 0.78 15.96 1.18
C ALA A 49 0.41 16.40 -0.24
N ARG A 50 1.29 16.16 -1.23
CA ARG A 50 0.98 16.43 -2.64
C ARG A 50 -0.19 15.57 -3.14
N MET A 51 -0.19 14.28 -2.80
CA MET A 51 -1.28 13.36 -3.14
C MET A 51 -2.61 13.80 -2.50
N MET A 52 -2.60 14.17 -1.22
CA MET A 52 -3.81 14.64 -0.54
C MET A 52 -4.36 15.93 -1.17
N ARG A 53 -3.48 16.85 -1.59
CA ARG A 53 -3.91 18.05 -2.33
C ARG A 53 -4.56 17.69 -3.67
N SER A 54 -4.02 16.74 -4.43
CA SER A 54 -4.64 16.29 -5.68
C SER A 54 -5.99 15.62 -5.45
N VAL A 55 -6.12 14.80 -4.40
CA VAL A 55 -7.39 14.17 -4.04
C VAL A 55 -8.43 15.22 -3.67
N ARG A 56 -8.06 16.24 -2.89
CA ARG A 56 -8.97 17.34 -2.54
C ARG A 56 -9.41 18.14 -3.75
N LYS A 57 -8.49 18.45 -4.67
CA LYS A 57 -8.82 19.15 -5.92
C LYS A 57 -9.81 18.36 -6.78
N LEU A 58 -9.62 17.04 -6.89
CA LEU A 58 -10.56 16.16 -7.59
C LEU A 58 -11.91 16.10 -6.88
N ALA A 59 -11.93 16.05 -5.54
CA ALA A 59 -13.17 16.09 -4.77
C ALA A 59 -13.93 17.41 -5.00
N ASP A 60 -13.22 18.55 -5.01
CA ASP A 60 -13.82 19.86 -5.27
C ASP A 60 -14.36 19.97 -6.72
N GLN A 61 -13.65 19.38 -7.69
CA GLN A 61 -14.13 19.30 -9.08
C GLN A 61 -15.37 18.41 -9.19
N ASN A 62 -15.32 17.22 -8.60
CA ASN A 62 -16.46 16.30 -8.56
C ASN A 62 -17.67 16.97 -7.90
N ALA A 63 -17.50 17.69 -6.78
CA ALA A 63 -18.58 18.40 -6.10
C ALA A 63 -19.22 19.49 -6.98
N ARG A 64 -18.41 20.19 -7.80
CA ARG A 64 -18.91 21.20 -8.75
C ARG A 64 -19.66 20.57 -9.91
N GLU A 65 -19.17 19.46 -10.45
CA GLU A 65 -19.72 18.81 -11.64
C GLU A 65 -20.93 17.94 -11.34
N SER A 66 -20.95 17.28 -10.19
CA SER A 66 -22.07 16.39 -9.83
C SER A 66 -23.31 17.18 -9.37
N GLY A 67 -23.19 18.46 -9.00
CA GLY A 67 -24.33 19.29 -8.58
C GLY A 67 -25.05 18.81 -7.31
N VAL A 68 -24.65 17.68 -6.74
CA VAL A 68 -25.15 17.12 -5.50
C VAL A 68 -24.18 17.48 -4.40
N GLY A 69 -24.61 18.33 -3.46
CA GLY A 69 -23.76 18.81 -2.37
C GLY A 69 -23.12 17.69 -1.52
N SER A 70 -23.71 16.50 -1.50
CA SER A 70 -23.21 15.31 -0.83
C SER A 70 -23.50 14.08 -1.69
N LEU A 71 -22.45 13.35 -2.10
CA LEU A 71 -22.57 12.07 -2.80
C LEU A 71 -23.41 11.07 -1.99
N SER A 72 -23.30 11.12 -0.66
CA SER A 72 -24.09 10.29 0.25
C SER A 72 -25.58 10.58 0.13
N ASP A 73 -25.97 11.85 -0.02
CA ASP A 73 -27.37 12.25 -0.10
C ASP A 73 -27.98 11.85 -1.45
N ALA A 74 -27.21 11.93 -2.55
CA ALA A 74 -27.61 11.38 -3.84
C ALA A 74 -27.80 9.86 -3.81
N LEU A 75 -26.87 9.13 -3.18
CA LEU A 75 -26.97 7.67 -3.05
C LEU A 75 -28.15 7.27 -2.16
N ILE A 76 -28.49 8.08 -1.16
CA ILE A 76 -29.69 7.89 -0.34
C ILE A 76 -30.95 8.14 -1.17
N GLN A 77 -31.03 9.23 -1.95
CA GLN A 77 -32.18 9.49 -2.83
C GLN A 77 -32.38 8.38 -3.87
N MET A 78 -31.32 7.95 -4.56
CA MET A 78 -31.38 6.85 -5.55
C MET A 78 -31.86 5.52 -4.94
N ARG A 79 -31.64 5.31 -3.63
CA ARG A 79 -32.13 4.12 -2.91
C ARG A 79 -33.63 4.19 -2.60
N TYR A 80 -34.18 5.39 -2.42
CA TYR A 80 -35.61 5.58 -2.12
C TYR A 80 -36.48 5.72 -3.39
N GLU A 81 -35.88 5.92 -4.56
CA GLU A 81 -36.55 5.91 -5.87
C GLU A 81 -36.72 4.50 -6.49
N GLN A 82 -36.15 3.46 -5.87
CA GLN A 82 -36.37 2.04 -6.21
C GLN A 82 -37.54 1.46 -5.42
#